data_AF-A0A3C0QBC0-F1
#
_entry.id   AF-A0A3C0QBC0-F1
#
_cell.length_a   1.000
_cell.length_b   1.000
_cell.length_c   1.000
_cell.angle_alpha   90.00
_cell.angle_beta   90.00
_cell.angle_gamma   90.00
#
_symmetry.space_group_name_H-M   'P 1'
#
loop_
_entity.id
_entity.type
_entity.pdbx_description
1 polymer ?
#
loop_
_entity_poly.entity_id
_entity_poly.type
_entity_poly.pdbx_seq_one_letter_code
_entity_poly.pdbx_strand_id
1 'polypeptide(L)' 'MARYTKKHPPSEASQDEAMRIARGTQRPGQTKEQTKLIAQGIQKGIEQ' A
#
# COMPACT_ATOMS: atom_id res chain seq x y z
N MET A 1 -22.65 -17.93 3.01
CA MET A 1 -22.27 -16.66 2.34
C MET A 1 -21.36 -15.89 3.27
N ALA A 2 -20.08 -15.72 2.90
CA ALA A 2 -19.10 -15.03 3.73
C ALA A 2 -19.51 -13.57 3.93
N ARG A 3 -19.50 -13.10 5.18
CA ARG A 3 -19.90 -11.75 5.55
C ARG A 3 -18.91 -10.76 4.92
N TYR A 4 -19.37 -9.93 4.00
CA TYR A 4 -18.61 -8.75 3.55
C TYR A 4 -18.54 -7.78 4.73
N THR A 5 -17.46 -7.86 5.51
CA THR A 5 -17.08 -6.81 6.44
C THR A 5 -16.77 -5.58 5.61
N LYS A 6 -17.53 -4.50 5.81
CA LYS A 6 -17.34 -3.19 5.20
C LYS A 6 -15.90 -2.76 5.48
N LYS A 7 -14.98 -2.97 4.53
CA LYS A 7 -13.62 -2.43 4.63
C LYS A 7 -13.75 -0.92 4.55
N HIS A 8 -13.24 -0.21 5.54
CA HIS A 8 -13.13 1.24 5.46
C HIS A 8 -12.37 1.59 4.19
N PRO A 9 -12.83 2.58 3.41
CA PRO A 9 -12.06 3.03 2.26
C PRO A 9 -10.68 3.45 2.75
N PRO A 10 -9.61 3.07 2.03
CA PRO A 10 -8.27 3.55 2.32
C PRO A 10 -8.26 5.05 2.55
N SER A 11 -7.66 5.49 3.67
CA SER A 11 -7.44 6.92 3.83
C SER A 11 -6.36 7.37 2.83
N GLU A 12 -6.52 8.56 2.24
CA GLU A 12 -5.48 9.14 1.36
C GLU A 12 -4.13 9.24 2.08
N ALA A 13 -4.17 9.53 3.38
CA ALA A 13 -2.99 9.54 4.25
C ALA A 13 -2.27 8.17 4.29
N SER A 14 -3.01 7.06 4.40
CA SER A 14 -2.43 5.70 4.39
C SER A 14 -1.79 5.36 3.04
N GLN A 15 -2.36 5.85 1.93
CA GLN A 15 -1.78 5.65 0.60
C GLN A 15 -0.49 6.45 0.42
N ASP A 16 -0.48 7.72 0.86
CA ASP A 16 0.69 8.58 0.78
C ASP A 16 1.84 8.06 1.65
N GLU A 17 1.54 7.63 2.87
CA GLU A 17 2.52 7.02 3.77
C GLU A 17 3.10 5.73 3.17
N ALA A 18 2.23 4.85 2.64
CA ALA A 18 2.67 3.62 1.99
C ALA A 18 3.56 3.89 0.77
N MET A 19 3.23 4.91 -0.03
CA MET A 19 4.05 5.33 -1.17
C MET A 19 5.39 5.93 -0.74
N ARG A 20 5.45 6.69 0.36
CA ARG A 20 6.70 7.21 0.92
C ARG A 20 7.61 6.08 1.39
N ILE A 21 7.06 5.09 2.09
CA ILE A 21 7.80 3.91 2.56
C ILE A 21 8.28 3.05 1.37
N ALA A 22 7.42 2.81 0.38
CA ALA A 22 7.78 2.04 -0.81
C ALA A 22 8.92 2.70 -1.61
N ARG A 23 8.92 4.04 -1.72
CA ARG A 23 10.02 4.79 -2.34
C ARG A 23 11.30 4.75 -1.52
N GLY A 24 11.20 4.87 -0.19
CA GLY A 24 12.35 4.77 0.72
C GLY A 24 13.02 3.39 0.72
N THR A 25 12.26 2.34 0.40
CA THR A 25 12.73 0.95 0.32
C THR A 25 13.00 0.47 -1.11
N GLN A 26 12.92 1.37 -2.10
CA GLN A 26 13.14 1.04 -3.50
C GLN A 26 14.56 0.51 -3.73
N ARG A 27 14.67 -0.64 -4.40
CA ARG A 27 15.95 -1.24 -4.79
C ARG A 27 16.37 -0.79 -6.19
N PRO A 28 17.70 -0.73 -6.50
CA PRO A 28 18.16 -0.47 -7.86
C PRO A 28 17.55 -1.45 -8.87
N GLY A 29 17.07 -0.93 -9.99
CA GLY A 29 16.39 -1.73 -11.02
C GLY A 29 14.89 -2.01 -10.77
N GLN A 30 14.34 -1.60 -9.63
CA GLN A 30 12.90 -1.73 -9.38
C GLN A 30 12.08 -0.76 -10.24
N THR A 31 11.09 -1.29 -10.97
CA THR A 31 10.21 -0.47 -11.81
C THR A 31 9.18 0.29 -10.98
N LYS A 32 8.63 1.37 -11.55
CA LYS A 32 7.57 2.16 -10.90
C LYS A 32 6.36 1.31 -10.52
N GLU A 33 6.04 0.32 -11.34
CA GLU A 33 4.89 -0.58 -11.14
C GLU A 33 5.14 -1.55 -9.99
N GLN A 34 6.37 -2.07 -9.86
CA GLN A 34 6.80 -2.86 -8.71
C GLN A 34 6.76 -2.04 -7.42
N THR A 35 7.19 -0.78 -7.44
CA THR A 35 7.09 0.12 -6.28
C THR A 35 5.63 0.35 -5.88
N LYS A 36 4.71 0.49 -6.85
CA LYS A 36 3.26 0.61 -6.56
C LYS A 36 2.70 -0.66 -5.91
N LEU A 37 3.10 -1.85 -6.35
CA LEU A 37 2.66 -3.11 -5.74
C LEU A 37 3.14 -3.23 -4.28
N ILE A 38 4.36 -2.79 -4.00
CA ILE A 38 4.89 -2.73 -2.63
C ILE A 38 4.10 -1.73 -1.77
N ALA A 39 3.82 -0.54 -2.31
CA ALA A 39 2.99 0.45 -1.62
C ALA A 39 1.59 -0.11 -1.28
N GLN A 40 0.95 -0.83 -2.20
CA GLN A 40 -0.33 -1.49 -1.90
C GLN A 40 -0.23 -2.53 -0.77
N GLY A 41 0.87 -3.27 -0.70
CA GLY A 41 1.13 -4.20 0.41
C GLY A 41 1.30 -3.49 1.74
N ILE A 42 2.07 -2.40 1.77
CA ILE A 42 2.30 -1.59 2.97
C ILE A 42 1.00 -0.93 3.43
N GLN A 43 0.23 -0.36 2.51
CA GLN A 43 -1.05 0.28 2.79
C GLN A 43 -2.02 -0.69 3.50
N LYS A 44 -2.13 -1.92 2.99
CA LYS A 44 -2.94 -2.98 3.63
C LYS A 44 -2.43 -3.38 5.02
N GLY A 45 -1.14 -3.20 5.30
CA GLY A 45 -0.55 -3.42 6.62
C GLY A 45 -0.85 -2.27 7.60
N ILE A 46 -0.88 -1.03 7.11
CA ILE A 46 -1.27 0.16 7.90
C ILE A 46 -2.77 0.10 8.26
N GLU A 47 -3.61 -0.44 7.36
CA GLU A 47 -5.06 -0.56 7.53
C GLU A 47 -5.52 -1.82 8.30
N GLN A 48 -4.60 -2.74 8.64
CA GLN A 48 -4.92 -4.00 9.32
C GLN A 48 -5.04 -3.80 10.83
#